data_AF-A0A315TBF8-F1
#
_entry.id   AF-A0A315TBF8-F1
#
_cell.length_a   1.000
_cell.length_b   1.000
_cell.length_c   1.000
_cell.angle_alpha   90.00
_cell.angle_beta   90.00
_cell.angle_gamma   90.00
#
_symmetry.space_group_name_H-M   'P 1'
#
loop_
_entity.id
_entity.type
_entity.pdbx_description
1 polymer ?
#
loop_
_entity_poly.entity_id
_entity_poly.type
_entity_poly.pdbx_seq_one_letter_code
_entity_poly.pdbx_strand_id
1 'polypeptide(L)'
;MSTHRHDWYMSEADDGGLYHCRKCRRTHEGTVPEAHGCPVSNAEHNAVAWLGQAGLYRTRFDAVCNCEQSVTPVSANELFQLASKQVLSQLNEGRQHA
;
A
#
# COMPACT_ATOMS: atom_id res chain seq x y z
N MET A 1 -3.01 9.49 9.49
CA MET A 1 -2.29 9.19 8.24
C MET A 1 -1.03 8.42 8.60
N SER A 2 -0.85 7.20 8.07
CA SER A 2 0.37 6.42 8.34
C SER A 2 1.57 7.13 7.73
N THR A 3 2.42 7.74 8.56
CA THR A 3 3.63 8.44 8.11
C THR A 3 4.76 7.42 8.05
N HIS A 4 4.89 6.71 6.92
CA HIS A 4 6.00 5.76 6.74
C HIS A 4 7.34 6.51 6.74
N ARG A 5 8.44 5.89 7.19
CA ARG A 5 9.77 6.53 7.12
C ARG A 5 10.24 6.58 5.67
N HIS A 6 10.95 7.62 5.25
CA HIS A 6 11.63 7.62 3.94
C HIS A 6 12.84 6.68 3.94
N ASP A 7 13.22 6.20 2.75
CA ASP A 7 14.47 5.45 2.54
C ASP A 7 15.37 6.30 1.63
N TRP A 8 16.14 7.18 2.26
CA TRP A 8 17.00 8.15 1.60
C TRP A 8 18.34 7.53 1.21
N TYR A 9 18.84 7.85 0.02
CA TYR A 9 20.22 7.65 -0.39
C TYR A 9 20.79 8.94 -0.97
N MET A 10 22.08 9.19 -0.80
CA MET A 10 22.76 10.36 -1.33
C MET A 10 23.43 10.01 -2.67
N SER A 11 23.31 10.87 -3.67
CA SER A 11 23.88 10.65 -5.01
C SER A 11 25.23 11.35 -5.24
N GLU A 12 25.55 12.44 -4.53
CA GLU A 12 26.76 13.25 -4.77
C GLU A 12 27.41 13.67 -3.44
N ALA A 13 28.74 13.56 -3.35
CA ALA A 13 29.48 13.68 -2.08
C ALA A 13 30.06 15.08 -1.81
N ASP A 14 30.13 15.98 -2.80
CA ASP A 14 31.09 17.07 -2.72
C ASP A 14 30.49 18.45 -2.37
N ASP A 15 29.21 18.74 -2.67
CA ASP A 15 28.63 20.08 -2.47
C ASP A 15 27.22 20.08 -1.83
N GLY A 16 27.04 19.38 -0.70
CA GLY A 16 25.80 19.47 0.10
C GLY A 16 24.75 18.39 -0.16
N GLY A 17 25.11 17.32 -0.87
CA GLY A 17 24.44 16.02 -0.91
C GLY A 17 22.95 16.01 -1.26
N LEU A 18 22.62 15.73 -2.52
CA LEU A 18 21.24 15.49 -2.93
C LEU A 18 20.76 14.12 -2.42
N TYR A 19 19.76 14.12 -1.54
CA TYR A 19 19.11 12.93 -1.04
C TYR A 19 17.94 12.53 -1.93
N HIS A 20 17.84 11.25 -2.26
CA HIS A 20 16.77 10.66 -3.06
C HIS A 20 16.06 9.58 -2.24
N CYS A 21 14.73 9.58 -2.22
CA CYS A 21 13.97 8.52 -1.58
C CYS A 21 13.72 7.37 -2.57
N ARG A 22 14.22 6.16 -2.31
CA ARG A 22 14.01 4.99 -3.19
C ARG A 22 12.54 4.62 -3.38
N LYS A 23 11.70 4.99 -2.41
CA LYS A 23 10.29 4.59 -2.38
C LYS A 23 9.39 5.54 -3.14
N CYS A 24 9.49 6.84 -2.87
CA CYS A 24 8.59 7.85 -3.45
C CYS A 24 9.28 8.78 -4.47
N ARG A 25 10.57 8.56 -4.76
CA ARG A 25 11.38 9.36 -5.70
C ARG A 25 11.48 10.84 -5.38
N ARG A 26 11.07 11.27 -4.17
CA ARG A 26 11.32 12.63 -3.70
C ARG A 26 12.81 12.88 -3.60
N THR A 27 13.19 14.13 -3.87
CA THR A 27 14.54 14.64 -3.68
C THR A 27 14.57 15.67 -2.55
N HIS A 28 15.74 15.82 -1.92
CA HIS A 28 15.98 16.84 -0.91
C HIS A 28 17.44 17.27 -0.92
N GLU A 29 17.69 18.57 -0.91
CA GLU A 29 19.03 19.18 -0.86
C GLU A 29 19.40 19.55 0.59
N GLY A 30 20.67 19.40 0.98
CA GLY A 30 21.10 19.66 2.35
C GLY A 30 20.74 18.52 3.31
N THR A 31 20.61 18.77 4.61
CA THR A 31 20.42 17.71 5.62
C THR A 31 19.10 16.96 5.47
N VAL A 32 19.09 15.65 5.74
CA VAL A 32 17.90 14.78 5.65
C VAL A 32 16.66 15.47 6.24
N PRO A 33 15.57 15.60 5.46
CA PRO A 33 14.41 16.37 5.89
C PRO A 33 13.71 15.67 7.05
N GLU A 34 13.41 16.43 8.11
CA GLU A 34 12.45 16.07 9.16
C GLU A 34 10.98 16.12 8.65
N ALA A 35 10.80 16.06 7.33
CA ALA A 35 9.52 16.29 6.68
C ALA A 35 8.58 15.08 6.77
N HIS A 36 7.28 15.37 6.60
CA HIS A 36 6.15 14.44 6.53
C HIS A 36 6.53 13.07 5.96
N GLY A 37 6.07 12.02 6.63
CA GLY A 37 6.40 10.63 6.27
C GLY A 37 6.19 10.31 4.78
N CYS A 38 6.94 9.33 4.32
CA CYS A 38 6.82 8.77 3.00
C CYS A 38 5.38 8.29 2.75
N PRO A 39 4.75 8.68 1.64
CA PRO A 39 3.44 8.15 1.27
C PRO A 39 3.51 6.67 0.86
N VAL A 40 4.71 6.17 0.52
CA VAL A 40 4.94 4.81 0.03
C VAL A 40 5.45 3.93 1.19
N SER A 41 4.67 2.90 1.51
CA SER A 41 5.05 1.89 2.49
C SER A 41 6.17 0.98 1.96
N ASN A 42 6.88 0.28 2.86
CA ASN A 42 7.88 -0.71 2.43
C ASN A 42 7.23 -1.86 1.66
N ALA A 43 6.02 -2.28 2.06
CA ALA A 43 5.27 -3.32 1.37
C ALA A 43 4.95 -2.91 -0.08
N GLU A 44 4.50 -1.67 -0.28
CA GLU A 44 4.23 -1.14 -1.62
C GLU A 44 5.50 -1.03 -2.46
N HIS A 45 6.59 -0.48 -1.90
CA HIS A 45 7.86 -0.39 -2.62
C HIS A 45 8.39 -1.76 -3.07
N ASN A 46 8.34 -2.75 -2.17
CA ASN A 46 8.74 -4.11 -2.50
C ASN A 46 7.82 -4.70 -3.57
N ALA A 47 6.50 -4.60 -3.40
CA ALA A 47 5.54 -5.13 -4.39
C ALA A 47 5.78 -4.54 -5.79
N VAL A 48 6.09 -3.25 -5.90
CA VAL A 48 6.48 -2.61 -7.17
C VAL A 48 7.75 -3.22 -7.75
N ALA A 49 8.77 -3.50 -6.93
CA ALA A 49 10.01 -4.10 -7.41
C ALA A 49 9.80 -5.51 -7.99
N TRP A 50 8.87 -6.29 -7.44
CA TRP A 50 8.55 -7.64 -7.90
C TRP A 50 7.56 -7.69 -9.07
N LEU A 51 6.50 -6.87 -9.02
CA LEU A 51 5.36 -6.95 -9.95
C LEU A 51 5.39 -5.86 -11.03
N GLY A 52 6.22 -4.83 -10.84
CA GLY A 52 6.08 -3.56 -11.55
C GLY A 52 4.82 -2.78 -11.15
N GLN A 53 4.70 -1.55 -11.66
CA GLN A 53 3.55 -0.68 -11.39
C GLN A 53 2.23 -1.26 -11.92
N ALA A 54 2.25 -1.81 -13.14
CA ALA A 54 1.06 -2.41 -13.76
C ALA A 54 0.59 -3.66 -13.00
N GLY A 55 1.52 -4.49 -12.53
CA GLY A 55 1.19 -5.67 -11.73
C GLY A 55 0.58 -5.30 -10.38
N LEU A 56 1.15 -4.29 -9.69
CA LEU A 56 0.57 -3.77 -8.44
C LEU A 56 -0.86 -3.25 -8.64
N TYR A 57 -1.10 -2.47 -9.70
CA TYR A 57 -2.43 -1.97 -10.01
C TYR A 57 -3.43 -3.11 -10.21
N ARG A 58 -3.05 -4.12 -11.02
CA ARG A 58 -3.92 -5.28 -11.29
C ARG A 58 -4.28 -6.02 -10.01
N THR A 59 -3.31 -6.32 -9.14
CA THR A 59 -3.60 -7.01 -7.87
C THR A 59 -4.54 -6.21 -6.97
N ARG A 60 -4.37 -4.89 -6.88
CA ARG A 60 -5.29 -4.03 -6.12
C ARG A 60 -6.69 -4.02 -6.73
N PHE A 61 -6.77 -3.94 -8.06
CA PHE A 61 -8.04 -3.98 -8.77
C PHE A 61 -8.77 -5.31 -8.55
N ASP A 62 -8.07 -6.44 -8.67
CA ASP A 62 -8.61 -7.77 -8.43
C ASP A 62 -9.09 -7.91 -6.98
N ALA A 63 -8.32 -7.43 -6.00
CA ALA A 63 -8.71 -7.45 -4.60
C ALA A 63 -9.98 -6.61 -4.33
N VAL A 64 -10.15 -5.48 -5.01
CA VAL A 64 -11.39 -4.69 -4.92
C VAL A 64 -12.55 -5.41 -5.60
N CYS A 65 -12.34 -6.00 -6.78
CA CYS A 65 -13.38 -6.75 -7.51
C CYS A 65 -13.85 -7.99 -6.75
N ASN A 66 -12.95 -8.64 -6.03
CA ASN A 66 -13.24 -9.83 -5.21
C ASN A 66 -13.74 -9.48 -3.79
N CYS A 67 -13.99 -8.19 -3.50
CA CYS A 67 -14.38 -7.71 -2.17
C CYS A 67 -13.35 -8.03 -1.05
N GLU A 68 -12.11 -8.39 -1.40
CA GLU A 68 -11.02 -8.61 -0.45
C GLU A 68 -10.49 -7.29 0.10
N GLN A 69 -10.62 -6.20 -0.66
CA GLN A 69 -10.20 -4.86 -0.29
C GLN A 69 -11.33 -3.84 -0.46
N SER A 70 -11.61 -3.06 0.59
CA SER A 70 -12.53 -1.91 0.55
C SER A 70 -11.82 -0.63 0.13
N VAL A 71 -12.42 0.14 -0.78
CA VAL A 71 -11.95 1.47 -1.17
C VAL A 71 -12.29 2.55 -0.14
N THR A 72 -13.33 2.34 0.66
CA THR A 72 -13.69 3.21 1.78
C THR A 72 -13.15 2.64 3.08
N PRO A 73 -12.63 3.48 4.00
CA PRO A 73 -12.33 3.03 5.35
C PRO A 73 -13.57 2.41 5.98
N VAL A 74 -13.38 1.29 6.65
CA VAL A 74 -14.43 0.61 7.41
C VAL A 74 -14.08 0.65 8.90
N SER A 75 -15.08 0.88 9.73
CA SER A 75 -14.96 0.70 11.17
C SER A 75 -14.83 -0.78 11.51
N ALA A 76 -14.38 -1.08 12.73
CA ALA A 76 -14.30 -2.46 13.21
C ALA A 76 -15.67 -3.17 13.16
N ASN A 77 -16.75 -2.47 13.49
CA ASN A 77 -18.10 -3.04 13.47
C ASN A 77 -18.55 -3.38 12.04
N GLU A 78 -18.26 -2.50 11.07
CA GLU A 78 -18.52 -2.76 9.65
C GLU A 78 -17.71 -3.95 9.15
N LEU A 79 -16.44 -4.07 9.56
CA LEU A 79 -15.60 -5.22 9.22
C LEU A 79 -16.23 -6.54 9.69
N PHE A 80 -16.71 -6.61 10.93
CA PHE A 80 -17.38 -7.81 11.46
C PHE A 80 -18.66 -8.14 10.69
N GLN A 81 -19.44 -7.13 10.31
CA GLN A 81 -20.65 -7.36 9.51
C GLN A 81 -20.32 -7.85 8.10
N LEU A 82 -19.31 -7.28 7.45
CA LEU A 82 -18.87 -7.71 6.11
C LEU A 82 -18.36 -9.16 6.14
N ALA A 83 -17.51 -9.49 7.12
CA ALA A 83 -17.04 -10.86 7.31
C ALA A 83 -18.19 -11.84 7.58
N SER A 84 -19.17 -11.44 8.41
CA SER A 84 -20.34 -12.27 8.71
C SER A 84 -21.20 -12.53 7.47
N LYS A 85 -21.42 -11.50 6.64
CA LYS A 85 -22.15 -11.65 5.35
C LYS A 85 -21.42 -12.57 4.39
N GLN A 86 -20.10 -12.48 4.31
CA GLN A 86 -19.28 -13.34 3.45
C GLN A 86 -19.42 -14.81 3.83
N VAL A 87 -19.33 -15.13 5.13
CA VAL A 87 -19.51 -16.50 5.63
C VAL A 87 -20.91 -17.03 5.30
N LEU A 88 -21.95 -16.20 5.47
CA LEU A 88 -23.32 -16.58 5.13
C LEU A 88 -23.52 -16.82 3.63
N SER A 89 -22.90 -16.02 2.75
CA SER A 89 -22.95 -16.23 1.30
C SER A 89 -22.34 -17.59 0.93
N GLN A 90 -21.15 -17.88 1.45
CA GLN A 90 -20.45 -19.15 1.19
C GLN A 90 -21.25 -20.37 1.66
N LEU A 91 -21.90 -20.29 2.82
CA LEU A 91 -22.77 -21.36 3.32
C LEU A 91 -24.00 -21.58 2.43
N ASN A 92 -24.56 -20.51 1.87
CA ASN A 92 -25.73 -20.57 0.99
C ASN A 92 -25.37 -21.08 -0.40
N GLU A 93 -24.24 -20.66 -0.97
CA GLU A 93 -23.72 -21.17 -2.24
C GLU A 93 -23.38 -22.66 -2.14
N GLY A 94 -22.73 -23.09 -1.06
CA GLY A 94 -22.44 -24.51 -0.81
C GLY A 94 -23.69 -25.39 -0.66
N ARG A 95 -24.84 -24.81 -0.27
CA ARG A 95 -26.13 -25.50 -0.18
C ARG A 95 -26.87 -25.59 -1.52
N GLN A 96 -26.59 -24.70 -2.47
CA GLN A 96 -27.24 -24.71 -3.78
C GLN A 96 -26.57 -25.67 -4.78
N HIS A 97 -25.37 -26.14 -4.47
CA HIS A 97 -24.60 -27.09 -5.27
C HIS A 97 -24.63 -28.54 -4.74
N ALA A 98 -25.47 -28.84 -3.74
CA ALA A 98 -25.62 -30.16 -3.13
C ALA A 98 -26.96 -30.83 -3.52
#